data_AF-A0A2C1L3N4-F1
#
_entry.id   AF-A0A2C1L3N4-F1
#
_cell.length_a   1.000
_cell.length_b   1.000
_cell.length_c   1.000
_cell.angle_alpha   90.00
_cell.angle_beta   90.00
_cell.angle_gamma   90.00
#
_symmetry.space_group_name_H-M   'P 1'
#
loop_
_entity.id
_entity.type
_entity.pdbx_description
1 polymer ?
#
loop_
_entity_poly.entity_id
_entity_poly.type
_entity_poly.pdbx_seq_one_letter_code
_entity_poly.pdbx_strand_id
1 'polypeptide(L)'
;MDHNEYENEYVEQDEHIEEGRIAKESKQKVRQKALAAGKKAAKALGGAAKKGIKAAGKAVATKIGGVIGVGCLPIIGIVIVLMLVIGGVVVLFSPGGDEETVKKYADTAVELKLDWHELVAFSMALYDNNLEGKDPQEAAIYFFTYKHEEKKTEEICVEKDGNPCAEKQTVEKTVTTEELQGPKIKDKLGGSSLIEFYKTHAAAMTNHGLEKAMDLAGFSEDKKNYVRSIISSGMLDELYPTLSSIGSSSFGGYCGGPITTNGTAKNINPKIAKHEPILAQEAQKQGIPEFTQLLMALMNREGGDEPENDPMQVSEAICNGQRNCTTSPQMSIQRGVEVFKSRLQLADGDIAMGLQAYNMGDGYVKMAKSMGGHSEESAKAYAEKYRQSTSCGWRTPWCYGDYVRP
;
A
#
# COMPACT_ATOMS: atom_id res chain seq x y z
N MET A 1 -32.35 -61.92 25.34
CA MET A 1 -31.89 -60.85 24.44
C MET A 1 -31.82 -59.60 25.28
N ASP A 2 -30.59 -59.16 25.50
CA ASP A 2 -30.13 -58.40 26.67
C ASP A 2 -30.45 -56.90 26.64
N HIS A 3 -30.77 -56.37 27.82
CA HIS A 3 -30.87 -54.95 28.16
C HIS A 3 -29.48 -54.33 28.37
N ASN A 4 -28.67 -54.16 27.32
CA ASN A 4 -27.31 -53.62 27.49
C ASN A 4 -26.78 -52.76 26.33
N GLU A 5 -27.65 -52.14 25.52
CA GLU A 5 -27.20 -51.38 24.33
C GLU A 5 -27.59 -49.89 24.32
N TYR A 6 -28.29 -49.39 25.36
CA TYR A 6 -28.75 -48.00 25.40
C TYR A 6 -28.02 -47.07 26.38
N GLU A 7 -27.09 -47.58 27.21
CA GLU A 7 -26.33 -46.74 28.17
C GLU A 7 -24.90 -46.39 27.73
N ASN A 8 -24.36 -47.01 26.67
CA ASN A 8 -22.97 -46.77 26.24
C ASN A 8 -22.78 -45.56 25.31
N GLU A 9 -23.83 -45.05 24.67
CA GLU A 9 -23.69 -43.95 23.69
C GLU A 9 -23.69 -42.56 24.34
N TYR A 10 -24.25 -42.41 25.54
CA TYR A 10 -24.24 -41.15 26.29
C TYR A 10 -22.97 -40.92 27.11
N VAL A 11 -22.29 -41.99 27.55
CA VAL A 11 -21.05 -41.87 28.35
C VAL A 11 -19.85 -41.48 27.49
N GLU A 12 -19.75 -41.99 26.25
CA GLU A 12 -18.68 -41.60 25.30
C GLU A 12 -18.81 -40.16 24.80
N GLN A 13 -20.03 -39.61 24.70
CA GLN A 13 -20.23 -38.21 24.28
C GLN A 13 -19.82 -37.20 25.37
N ASP A 14 -20.12 -37.50 26.64
CA ASP A 14 -19.77 -36.60 27.75
C ASP A 14 -18.26 -36.65 28.09
N GLU A 15 -17.58 -37.81 27.96
CA GLU A 15 -16.11 -37.87 28.10
C GLU A 15 -15.39 -37.07 27.01
N HIS A 16 -15.85 -37.12 25.75
CA HIS A 16 -15.24 -36.34 24.67
C HIS A 16 -15.48 -34.81 24.79
N ILE A 17 -16.61 -34.39 25.36
CA ILE A 17 -16.90 -32.98 25.61
C ILE A 17 -16.05 -32.45 26.78
N GLU A 18 -15.89 -33.24 27.84
CA GLU A 18 -15.14 -32.85 29.03
C GLU A 18 -13.61 -32.88 28.78
N GLU A 19 -13.08 -33.87 28.05
CA GLU A 19 -11.69 -33.87 27.57
C GLU A 19 -11.42 -32.67 26.62
N GLY A 20 -12.38 -32.35 25.74
CA GLY A 20 -12.31 -31.18 24.87
C GLY A 20 -12.27 -29.86 25.65
N ARG A 21 -13.03 -29.74 26.74
CA ARG A 21 -13.06 -28.57 27.62
C ARG A 21 -11.78 -28.43 28.44
N ILE A 22 -11.28 -29.53 29.02
CA ILE A 22 -10.02 -29.57 29.77
C ILE A 22 -8.82 -29.27 28.85
N ALA A 23 -8.84 -29.73 27.60
CA ALA A 23 -7.85 -29.39 26.57
C ALA A 23 -7.90 -27.91 26.17
N LYS A 24 -9.09 -27.30 26.12
CA LYS A 24 -9.26 -25.87 25.81
C LYS A 24 -8.78 -24.97 26.96
N GLU A 25 -9.14 -25.32 28.20
CA GLU A 25 -8.74 -24.56 29.39
C GLU A 25 -7.24 -24.68 29.69
N SER A 26 -6.64 -25.85 29.47
CA SER A 26 -5.19 -26.05 29.57
C SER A 26 -4.43 -25.27 28.49
N LYS A 27 -4.89 -25.29 27.22
CA LYS A 27 -4.33 -24.45 26.13
C LYS A 27 -4.45 -22.96 26.43
N GLN A 28 -5.56 -22.51 27.02
CA GLN A 28 -5.76 -21.09 27.37
C GLN A 28 -4.87 -20.65 28.54
N LYS A 29 -4.69 -21.49 29.57
CA LYS A 29 -3.74 -21.23 30.68
C LYS A 29 -2.28 -21.23 30.22
N VAL A 30 -1.92 -22.11 29.28
CA VAL A 30 -0.58 -22.13 28.66
C VAL A 30 -0.36 -20.87 27.80
N ARG A 31 -1.36 -20.45 27.03
CA ARG A 31 -1.33 -19.20 26.23
C ARG A 31 -1.19 -17.95 27.09
N GLN A 32 -1.87 -17.87 28.24
CA GLN A 32 -1.73 -16.75 29.18
C GLN A 32 -0.35 -16.70 29.84
N LYS A 33 0.22 -17.86 30.23
CA LYS A 33 1.60 -17.93 30.75
C LYS A 33 2.63 -17.56 29.68
N ALA A 34 2.42 -17.96 28.42
CA ALA A 34 3.29 -17.60 27.29
C ALA A 34 3.22 -16.09 26.97
N LEU A 35 2.04 -15.47 27.03
CA LEU A 35 1.86 -14.02 26.87
C LEU A 35 2.55 -13.22 27.99
N ALA A 36 2.48 -13.70 29.23
CA ALA A 36 3.17 -13.07 30.36
C ALA A 36 4.70 -13.16 30.22
N ALA A 37 5.22 -14.29 29.71
CA ALA A 37 6.64 -14.48 29.43
C ALA A 37 7.11 -13.63 28.23
N GLY A 38 6.31 -13.57 27.15
CA GLY A 38 6.57 -12.74 25.96
C GLY A 38 6.62 -11.25 26.28
N LYS A 39 5.69 -10.74 27.11
CA LYS A 39 5.76 -9.35 27.60
C LYS A 39 7.03 -9.07 28.41
N LYS A 40 7.53 -10.06 29.16
CA LYS A 40 8.78 -9.93 29.95
C LYS A 40 10.02 -9.94 29.05
N ALA A 41 10.03 -10.74 28.00
CA ALA A 41 11.09 -10.80 26.99
C ALA A 41 11.13 -9.55 26.09
N ALA A 42 9.97 -9.05 25.65
CA ALA A 42 9.88 -7.80 24.89
C ALA A 42 10.37 -6.59 25.71
N LYS A 43 10.07 -6.55 27.01
CA LYS A 43 10.59 -5.51 27.93
C LYS A 43 12.12 -5.60 28.13
N ALA A 44 12.69 -6.81 28.09
CA ALA A 44 14.13 -7.02 28.15
C ALA A 44 14.84 -6.64 26.84
N LEU A 45 14.23 -6.94 25.68
CA LEU A 45 14.71 -6.54 24.36
C LEU A 45 14.64 -5.03 24.14
N GLY A 46 13.56 -4.37 24.59
CA GLY A 46 13.45 -2.90 24.60
C GLY A 46 14.51 -2.23 25.48
N GLY A 47 14.92 -2.87 26.57
CA GLY A 47 16.02 -2.41 27.42
C GLY A 47 17.41 -2.56 26.77
N ALA A 48 17.61 -3.62 25.98
CA ALA A 48 18.85 -3.87 25.24
C ALA A 48 19.00 -2.95 24.02
N ALA A 49 17.90 -2.71 23.27
CA ALA A 49 17.87 -1.76 22.16
C ALA A 49 18.21 -0.32 22.61
N LYS A 50 17.74 0.09 23.80
CA LYS A 50 18.04 1.40 24.39
C LYS A 50 19.52 1.58 24.77
N LYS A 51 20.25 0.49 25.04
CA LYS A 51 21.71 0.49 25.27
C LYS A 51 22.50 0.42 23.96
N GLY A 52 22.01 -0.31 22.96
CA GLY A 52 22.62 -0.39 21.62
C GLY A 52 22.61 0.94 20.87
N ILE A 53 21.49 1.68 20.92
CA ILE A 53 21.37 3.02 20.30
C ILE A 53 22.35 4.02 20.95
N LYS A 54 22.61 3.91 22.26
CA LYS A 54 23.54 4.80 22.98
C LYS A 54 25.02 4.50 22.69
N ALA A 55 25.34 3.29 22.23
CA ALA A 55 26.70 2.92 21.79
C ALA A 55 26.94 3.28 20.32
N ALA A 56 25.94 3.13 19.44
CA ALA A 56 26.02 3.51 18.03
C ALA A 56 26.09 5.05 17.83
N GLY A 57 25.41 5.83 18.67
CA GLY A 57 25.47 7.29 18.63
C GLY A 57 26.82 7.92 19.03
N LYS A 58 27.79 7.13 19.50
CA LYS A 58 29.12 7.62 19.91
C LYS A 58 30.26 7.27 18.94
N ALA A 59 29.98 6.51 17.87
CA ALA A 59 30.99 6.04 16.90
C ALA A 59 30.95 6.75 15.53
N VAL A 60 29.99 7.65 15.26
CA VAL A 60 29.88 8.38 13.98
C VAL A 60 30.71 9.67 13.94
N ALA A 61 31.32 10.07 15.07
CA ALA A 61 32.34 11.11 15.08
C ALA A 61 33.72 10.47 15.24
N THR A 62 34.41 10.18 14.13
CA THR A 62 35.85 10.41 13.89
C THR A 62 36.42 9.43 12.83
N LYS A 63 36.90 10.03 11.73
CA LYS A 63 37.95 9.60 10.78
C LYS A 63 37.70 8.56 9.67
N ILE A 64 37.89 9.11 8.48
CA ILE A 64 38.19 8.58 7.14
C ILE A 64 39.37 7.58 7.12
N GLY A 65 39.24 6.53 6.30
CA GLY A 65 40.38 5.88 5.63
C GLY A 65 40.38 4.33 5.58
N GLY A 66 40.17 3.75 4.38
CA GLY A 66 40.93 2.59 3.90
C GLY A 66 40.41 1.15 4.13
N VAL A 67 40.27 0.44 3.00
CA VAL A 67 40.47 -1.01 2.78
C VAL A 67 39.34 -2.00 3.12
N ILE A 68 38.69 -2.44 2.05
CA ILE A 68 38.19 -3.78 1.68
C ILE A 68 38.09 -4.84 2.80
N GLY A 69 36.88 -5.41 2.91
CA GLY A 69 36.74 -6.86 3.05
C GLY A 69 35.90 -7.35 4.21
N VAL A 70 34.75 -7.93 3.85
CA VAL A 70 33.96 -8.91 4.62
C VAL A 70 33.11 -8.35 5.75
N GLY A 71 31.78 -8.41 5.57
CA GLY A 71 30.84 -8.48 6.67
C GLY A 71 29.62 -7.58 6.54
N CYS A 72 28.66 -7.95 5.69
CA CYS A 72 27.23 -7.69 5.93
C CYS A 72 26.34 -8.44 4.91
N LEU A 73 26.39 -9.77 5.00
CA LEU A 73 25.40 -10.75 4.51
C LEU A 73 25.78 -12.01 5.31
N PRO A 74 25.06 -12.43 6.37
CA PRO A 74 23.62 -12.70 6.37
C PRO A 74 22.91 -12.33 7.70
N ILE A 75 22.08 -11.29 7.72
CA ILE A 75 21.09 -11.07 8.81
C ILE A 75 19.66 -11.09 8.26
N ILE A 76 19.49 -11.06 6.93
CA ILE A 76 18.18 -10.94 6.28
C ILE A 76 17.45 -12.31 6.15
N GLY A 77 18.12 -13.45 6.42
CA GLY A 77 17.51 -14.78 6.31
C GLY A 77 17.28 -15.57 7.61
N ILE A 78 17.41 -14.97 8.80
CA ILE A 78 17.38 -15.72 10.09
C ILE A 78 16.22 -15.34 11.02
N VAL A 79 15.38 -14.38 10.65
CA VAL A 79 14.19 -14.01 11.45
C VAL A 79 13.09 -13.79 10.41
N ILE A 80 12.07 -14.64 10.24
CA ILE A 80 11.02 -14.91 11.21
C ILE A 80 10.38 -16.27 10.88
N VAL A 81 10.76 -17.31 11.63
CA VAL A 81 9.83 -18.35 12.05
C VAL A 81 9.90 -18.38 13.57
N LEU A 82 8.83 -17.98 14.25
CA LEU A 82 8.82 -17.92 15.71
C LEU A 82 8.75 -19.36 16.26
N MET A 83 9.91 -19.97 16.49
CA MET A 83 10.02 -21.28 17.15
C MET A 83 9.59 -21.17 18.61
N LEU A 84 8.33 -21.45 18.92
CA LEU A 84 7.89 -21.69 20.29
C LEU A 84 8.27 -23.11 20.69
N VAL A 85 9.39 -23.26 21.40
CA VAL A 85 9.79 -24.53 22.01
C VAL A 85 8.88 -24.81 23.21
N ILE A 86 7.80 -25.56 22.99
CA ILE A 86 7.01 -26.17 24.06
C ILE A 86 7.27 -27.68 23.95
N GLY A 87 8.04 -28.23 24.88
CA GLY A 87 8.17 -29.68 25.10
C GLY A 87 8.33 -30.53 23.82
N GLY A 88 9.45 -30.38 23.12
CA GLY A 88 9.88 -31.35 22.09
C GLY A 88 9.21 -31.23 20.71
N VAL A 89 8.26 -30.32 20.48
CA VAL A 89 7.71 -30.07 19.14
C VAL A 89 7.95 -28.60 18.76
N VAL A 90 8.79 -28.39 17.75
CA VAL A 90 8.93 -27.08 17.10
C VAL A 90 7.73 -26.90 16.18
N VAL A 91 6.72 -26.14 16.62
CA VAL A 91 5.63 -25.72 15.72
C VAL A 91 6.04 -24.40 15.07
N LEU A 92 6.30 -24.46 13.77
CA LEU A 92 6.62 -23.32 12.92
C LEU A 92 5.33 -22.52 12.68
N PHE A 93 5.06 -21.50 13.50
CA PHE A 93 3.95 -20.58 13.25
C PHE A 93 4.46 -19.39 12.43
N SER A 94 4.05 -19.30 11.16
CA SER A 94 4.24 -18.10 10.35
C SER A 94 3.42 -16.95 10.95
N PRO A 95 3.99 -15.73 11.09
CA PRO A 95 3.22 -14.58 11.51
C PRO A 95 2.06 -14.36 10.54
N GLY A 96 0.83 -14.20 11.04
CA GLY A 96 -0.37 -14.09 10.22
C GLY A 96 -1.12 -15.40 9.98
N GLY A 97 -0.49 -16.56 10.18
CA GLY A 97 -1.10 -17.87 9.95
C GLY A 97 -0.60 -18.54 8.68
N ASP A 98 -1.28 -19.62 8.29
CA ASP A 98 -1.00 -20.34 7.05
C ASP A 98 -1.35 -19.50 5.81
N GLU A 99 -0.89 -19.98 4.66
CA GLU A 99 -1.07 -19.30 3.37
C GLU A 99 -2.56 -19.16 3.00
N GLU A 100 -3.41 -20.12 3.35
CA GLU A 100 -4.85 -20.05 3.10
C GLU A 100 -5.51 -18.90 3.87
N THR A 101 -5.14 -18.75 5.15
CA THR A 101 -5.58 -17.64 5.99
C THR A 101 -5.19 -16.30 5.35
N VAL A 102 -3.92 -16.15 4.95
CA VAL A 102 -3.44 -14.89 4.35
C VAL A 102 -4.04 -14.66 2.97
N LYS A 103 -4.27 -15.71 2.18
CA LYS A 103 -4.96 -15.64 0.89
C LYS A 103 -6.36 -15.03 1.03
N LYS A 104 -7.12 -15.40 2.07
CA LYS A 104 -8.44 -14.80 2.34
C LYS A 104 -8.38 -13.29 2.50
N TYR A 105 -7.33 -12.77 3.16
CA TYR A 105 -7.09 -11.34 3.28
C TYR A 105 -6.72 -10.72 1.93
N ALA A 106 -5.84 -11.37 1.17
CA ALA A 106 -5.44 -10.90 -0.16
C ALA A 106 -6.63 -10.83 -1.13
N ASP A 107 -7.46 -11.87 -1.19
CA ASP A 107 -8.68 -11.91 -2.00
C ASP A 107 -9.65 -10.78 -1.59
N THR A 108 -9.82 -10.56 -0.29
CA THR A 108 -10.66 -9.46 0.21
C THR A 108 -10.12 -8.09 -0.20
N ALA A 109 -8.80 -7.89 -0.15
CA ALA A 109 -8.18 -6.66 -0.64
C ALA A 109 -8.48 -6.43 -2.13
N VAL A 110 -8.37 -7.47 -2.96
CA VAL A 110 -8.67 -7.40 -4.39
C VAL A 110 -10.14 -7.04 -4.68
N GLU A 111 -11.07 -7.64 -3.93
CA GLU A 111 -12.50 -7.33 -4.04
C GLU A 111 -12.82 -5.88 -3.67
N LEU A 112 -12.12 -5.35 -2.68
CA LEU A 112 -12.30 -4.00 -2.15
C LEU A 112 -11.39 -2.94 -2.79
N LYS A 113 -10.55 -3.31 -3.77
CA LYS A 113 -9.57 -2.41 -4.41
C LYS A 113 -8.58 -1.80 -3.42
N LEU A 114 -8.13 -2.61 -2.47
CA LEU A 114 -7.04 -2.28 -1.54
C LEU A 114 -5.75 -2.99 -1.95
N ASP A 115 -4.62 -2.47 -1.47
CA ASP A 115 -3.35 -3.16 -1.52
C ASP A 115 -3.34 -4.32 -0.51
N TRP A 116 -3.01 -5.52 -0.98
CA TRP A 116 -3.07 -6.72 -0.14
C TRP A 116 -1.95 -6.77 0.90
N HIS A 117 -0.76 -6.22 0.60
CA HIS A 117 0.33 -6.11 1.57
C HIS A 117 -0.08 -5.18 2.71
N GLU A 118 -0.71 -4.05 2.38
CA GLU A 118 -1.21 -3.09 3.37
C GLU A 118 -2.29 -3.71 4.25
N LEU A 119 -3.30 -4.37 3.66
CA LEU A 119 -4.38 -4.98 4.43
C LEU A 119 -3.85 -6.10 5.34
N VAL A 120 -2.96 -6.96 4.84
CA VAL A 120 -2.37 -8.06 5.63
C VAL A 120 -1.50 -7.52 6.75
N ALA A 121 -0.58 -6.58 6.47
CA ALA A 121 0.29 -6.00 7.49
C ALA A 121 -0.49 -5.22 8.56
N PHE A 122 -1.49 -4.44 8.13
CA PHE A 122 -2.42 -3.76 9.04
C PHE A 122 -3.16 -4.76 9.93
N SER A 123 -3.69 -5.84 9.34
CA SER A 123 -4.42 -6.89 10.07
C SER A 123 -3.54 -7.65 11.05
N MET A 124 -2.28 -7.93 10.67
CA MET A 124 -1.29 -8.52 11.56
C MET A 124 -1.05 -7.64 12.78
N ALA A 125 -0.93 -6.32 12.62
CA ALA A 125 -0.80 -5.41 13.75
C ALA A 125 -2.10 -5.26 14.57
N LEU A 126 -3.26 -5.31 13.90
CA LEU A 126 -4.58 -5.22 14.54
C LEU A 126 -4.85 -6.44 15.44
N TYR A 127 -4.48 -7.63 14.98
CA TYR A 127 -4.78 -8.91 15.63
C TYR A 127 -3.55 -9.58 16.24
N ASP A 128 -2.50 -8.82 16.52
CA ASP A 128 -1.26 -9.28 17.17
C ASP A 128 -0.69 -10.56 16.51
N ASN A 129 -0.58 -10.54 15.18
CA ASN A 129 -0.10 -11.60 14.29
C ASN A 129 -0.93 -12.89 14.21
N ASN A 130 -2.17 -12.87 14.70
CA ASN A 130 -3.09 -14.00 14.60
C ASN A 130 -4.33 -13.64 13.78
N LEU A 131 -4.30 -14.00 12.49
CA LEU A 131 -5.42 -13.79 11.56
C LEU A 131 -6.39 -14.98 11.49
N GLU A 132 -6.08 -16.08 12.16
CA GLU A 132 -6.88 -17.31 12.10
C GLU A 132 -8.29 -17.06 12.66
N GLY A 133 -9.31 -17.42 11.87
CA GLY A 133 -10.71 -17.22 12.22
C GLY A 133 -11.17 -15.76 12.29
N LYS A 134 -10.33 -14.80 11.86
CA LYS A 134 -10.70 -13.39 11.76
C LYS A 134 -11.34 -13.09 10.40
N ASP A 135 -12.23 -12.10 10.38
CA ASP A 135 -12.82 -11.60 9.14
C ASP A 135 -11.94 -10.47 8.57
N PRO A 136 -11.41 -10.59 7.34
CA PRO A 136 -10.64 -9.52 6.72
C PRO A 136 -11.44 -8.22 6.53
N GLN A 137 -12.77 -8.29 6.37
CA GLN A 137 -13.61 -7.10 6.18
C GLN A 137 -13.65 -6.19 7.40
N GLU A 138 -13.48 -6.77 8.60
CA GLU A 138 -13.37 -6.05 9.87
C GLU A 138 -12.12 -5.17 9.93
N ALA A 139 -11.04 -5.59 9.27
CA ALA A 139 -9.82 -4.80 9.13
C ALA A 139 -9.91 -3.85 7.92
N ALA A 140 -10.44 -4.32 6.79
CA ALA A 140 -10.56 -3.53 5.57
C ALA A 140 -11.45 -2.30 5.73
N ILE A 141 -12.46 -2.35 6.60
CA ILE A 141 -13.34 -1.20 6.83
C ILE A 141 -12.58 0.04 7.29
N TYR A 142 -11.45 -0.12 7.98
CA TYR A 142 -10.61 0.99 8.43
C TYR A 142 -10.01 1.80 7.31
N PHE A 143 -9.96 1.29 6.07
CA PHE A 143 -9.38 1.99 4.91
C PHE A 143 -10.36 2.95 4.23
N PHE A 144 -11.64 2.91 4.58
CA PHE A 144 -12.68 3.60 3.83
C PHE A 144 -13.27 4.81 4.56
N THR A 145 -13.65 5.80 3.75
CA THR A 145 -14.63 6.83 4.08
C THR A 145 -15.87 6.63 3.20
N TYR A 146 -17.05 6.64 3.80
CA TYR A 146 -18.32 6.73 3.10
C TYR A 146 -18.84 8.17 3.13
N LYS A 147 -19.20 8.71 1.98
CA LYS A 147 -19.82 10.04 1.83
C LYS A 147 -21.16 9.94 1.14
N HIS A 148 -22.22 10.39 1.80
CA HIS A 148 -23.52 10.57 1.17
C HIS A 148 -23.67 12.01 0.70
N GLU A 149 -23.95 12.19 -0.58
CA GLU A 149 -24.14 13.50 -1.20
C GLU A 149 -25.54 13.62 -1.78
N GLU A 150 -26.28 14.65 -1.37
CA GLU A 150 -27.58 14.99 -1.94
C GLU A 150 -27.43 16.16 -2.90
N LYS A 151 -28.11 16.08 -4.05
CA LYS A 151 -28.27 17.23 -4.94
C LYS A 151 -29.44 18.07 -4.45
N LYS A 152 -29.14 19.28 -3.97
CA LYS A 152 -30.16 20.27 -3.64
C LYS A 152 -30.21 21.35 -4.71
N THR A 153 -31.42 21.75 -5.04
CA THR A 153 -31.66 22.78 -6.03
C THR A 153 -31.85 24.12 -5.32
N GLU A 154 -30.94 25.06 -5.53
CA GLU A 154 -31.03 26.44 -5.00
C GLU A 154 -31.35 27.41 -6.15
N GLU A 155 -32.31 28.31 -5.94
CA GLU A 155 -32.50 29.47 -6.83
C GLU A 155 -31.49 30.54 -6.45
N ILE A 156 -30.54 30.85 -7.34
CA ILE A 156 -29.67 32.01 -7.19
C ILE A 156 -30.18 33.17 -8.04
N CYS A 157 -30.01 34.37 -7.50
CA CYS A 157 -30.26 35.62 -8.20
C CYS A 157 -29.06 35.99 -9.06
N VAL A 158 -29.27 36.18 -10.36
CA VAL A 158 -28.28 36.70 -11.29
C VAL A 158 -28.52 38.21 -11.41
N GLU A 159 -27.49 38.99 -11.08
CA GLU A 159 -27.52 40.44 -11.19
C GLU A 159 -27.41 40.88 -12.67
N LYS A 160 -28.27 41.79 -13.09
CA LYS A 160 -28.24 42.38 -14.44
C LYS A 160 -28.64 43.85 -14.36
N ASP A 161 -27.90 44.71 -15.04
CA ASP A 161 -28.17 46.15 -15.13
C ASP A 161 -28.29 46.86 -13.76
N GLY A 162 -27.49 46.42 -12.77
CA GLY A 162 -27.51 46.98 -11.41
C GLY A 162 -28.73 46.57 -10.58
N ASN A 163 -29.57 45.66 -11.08
CA ASN A 163 -30.62 45.01 -10.32
C ASN A 163 -30.07 43.68 -9.75
N PRO A 164 -29.92 43.55 -8.42
CA PRO A 164 -29.26 42.41 -7.78
C PRO A 164 -30.00 41.06 -7.94
N CYS A 165 -31.21 41.03 -8.49
CA CYS A 165 -31.91 39.79 -8.82
C CYS A 165 -32.78 39.96 -10.07
N ALA A 166 -32.13 40.25 -11.20
CA ALA A 166 -32.83 40.45 -12.46
C ALA A 166 -33.32 39.12 -13.08
N GLU A 167 -32.60 38.03 -12.84
CA GLU A 167 -32.93 36.70 -13.36
C GLU A 167 -32.72 35.65 -12.26
N LYS A 168 -33.63 34.69 -12.15
CA LYS A 168 -33.49 33.57 -11.21
C LYS A 168 -32.96 32.36 -11.95
N GLN A 169 -31.81 31.86 -11.50
CA GLN A 169 -31.22 30.65 -12.05
C GLN A 169 -31.30 29.53 -11.02
N THR A 170 -31.82 28.40 -11.46
CA THR A 170 -31.88 27.17 -10.67
C THR A 170 -30.53 26.45 -10.79
N VAL A 171 -29.80 26.32 -9.68
CA VAL A 171 -28.50 25.65 -9.65
C VAL A 171 -28.60 24.37 -8.83
N GLU A 172 -28.14 23.26 -9.39
CA GLU A 172 -27.92 22.04 -8.62
C GLU A 172 -26.63 22.20 -7.82
N LYS A 173 -26.75 22.14 -6.49
CA LYS A 173 -25.65 22.15 -5.55
C LYS A 173 -25.57 20.79 -4.87
N THR A 174 -24.44 20.14 -5.03
CA THR A 174 -24.13 18.92 -4.28
C THR A 174 -23.79 19.29 -2.84
N VAL A 175 -24.52 18.73 -1.88
CA VAL A 175 -24.28 18.93 -0.45
C VAL A 175 -23.98 17.58 0.16
N THR A 176 -22.80 17.43 0.76
CA THR A 176 -22.47 16.26 1.58
C THR A 176 -23.32 16.30 2.84
N THR A 177 -24.18 15.30 3.03
CA THR A 177 -25.11 15.22 4.17
C THR A 177 -24.60 14.29 5.26
N GLU A 178 -23.70 13.37 4.93
CA GLU A 178 -23.15 12.40 5.88
C GLU A 178 -21.74 11.97 5.47
N GLU A 179 -20.83 11.88 6.43
CA GLU A 179 -19.48 11.36 6.25
C GLU A 179 -19.15 10.38 7.40
N LEU A 180 -18.86 9.12 7.06
CA LEU A 180 -18.52 8.06 8.00
C LEU A 180 -17.14 7.51 7.66
N GLN A 181 -16.29 7.29 8.67
CA GLN A 181 -14.93 6.82 8.48
C GLN A 181 -14.70 5.53 9.26
N GLY A 182 -14.02 4.58 8.65
CA GLY A 182 -13.58 3.36 9.31
C GLY A 182 -14.75 2.55 9.89
N PRO A 183 -14.65 2.08 11.14
CA PRO A 183 -15.69 1.28 11.79
C PRO A 183 -17.09 1.91 11.84
N LYS A 184 -17.21 3.24 11.74
CA LYS A 184 -18.52 3.92 11.72
C LYS A 184 -19.35 3.58 10.48
N ILE A 185 -18.72 3.11 9.41
CA ILE A 185 -19.41 2.68 8.18
C ILE A 185 -20.32 1.47 8.46
N LYS A 186 -20.04 0.67 9.51
CA LYS A 186 -20.88 -0.48 9.89
C LYS A 186 -22.34 -0.11 10.13
N ASP A 187 -22.57 1.11 10.63
CA ASP A 187 -23.91 1.61 10.91
C ASP A 187 -24.76 1.74 9.63
N LYS A 188 -24.14 1.73 8.44
CA LYS A 188 -24.79 1.79 7.13
C LYS A 188 -24.81 0.49 6.35
N LEU A 189 -24.06 -0.52 6.78
CA LEU A 189 -24.03 -1.80 6.08
C LEU A 189 -25.41 -2.48 6.09
N GLY A 190 -26.27 -2.20 7.07
CA GLY A 190 -27.64 -2.73 7.09
C GLY A 190 -27.72 -4.26 7.10
N GLY A 191 -26.68 -4.93 7.63
CA GLY A 191 -26.54 -6.39 7.62
C GLY A 191 -25.84 -6.97 6.39
N SER A 192 -25.52 -6.15 5.37
CA SER A 192 -24.69 -6.57 4.24
C SER A 192 -23.21 -6.65 4.62
N SER A 193 -22.45 -7.42 3.85
CA SER A 193 -20.99 -7.43 3.95
C SER A 193 -20.39 -6.12 3.43
N LEU A 194 -19.19 -5.75 3.89
CA LEU A 194 -18.49 -4.57 3.37
C LEU A 194 -18.27 -4.68 1.86
N ILE A 195 -17.99 -5.88 1.36
CA ILE A 195 -17.82 -6.16 -0.07
C ILE A 195 -19.10 -5.86 -0.85
N GLU A 196 -20.26 -6.35 -0.41
CA GLU A 196 -21.55 -6.08 -1.07
C GLU A 196 -21.90 -4.60 -1.04
N PHE A 197 -21.65 -3.95 0.10
CA PHE A 197 -21.85 -2.52 0.24
C PHE A 197 -20.94 -1.73 -0.69
N TYR A 198 -19.65 -2.08 -0.77
CA TYR A 198 -18.70 -1.45 -1.67
C TYR A 198 -19.11 -1.62 -3.14
N LYS A 199 -19.55 -2.82 -3.55
CA LYS A 199 -20.03 -3.08 -4.93
C LYS A 199 -21.20 -2.19 -5.34
N THR A 200 -22.06 -1.81 -4.39
CA THR A 200 -23.25 -0.99 -4.64
C THR A 200 -23.02 0.50 -4.44
N HIS A 201 -22.04 0.88 -3.62
CA HIS A 201 -21.77 2.27 -3.21
C HIS A 201 -20.35 2.74 -3.51
N ALA A 202 -19.64 2.10 -4.46
CA ALA A 202 -18.23 2.40 -4.76
C ALA A 202 -17.97 3.89 -5.03
N ALA A 203 -18.88 4.59 -5.72
CA ALA A 203 -18.74 6.02 -6.00
C ALA A 203 -18.82 6.92 -4.74
N ALA A 204 -19.42 6.42 -3.67
CA ALA A 204 -19.56 7.08 -2.37
C ALA A 204 -18.48 6.63 -1.37
N MET A 205 -17.62 5.67 -1.74
CA MET A 205 -16.59 5.09 -0.89
C MET A 205 -15.20 5.52 -1.37
N THR A 206 -14.41 6.16 -0.51
CA THR A 206 -13.03 6.54 -0.82
C THR A 206 -12.05 5.80 0.06
N ASN A 207 -10.97 5.28 -0.53
CA ASN A 207 -9.85 4.70 0.20
C ASN A 207 -8.92 5.86 0.62
N HIS A 208 -8.72 6.05 1.92
CA HIS A 208 -7.85 7.12 2.45
C HIS A 208 -6.42 6.63 2.80
N GLY A 209 -6.10 5.38 2.47
CA GLY A 209 -4.78 4.78 2.64
C GLY A 209 -4.45 4.30 4.06
N LEU A 210 -3.31 3.63 4.17
CA LEU A 210 -2.85 2.90 5.35
C LEU A 210 -2.63 3.77 6.59
N GLU A 211 -2.00 4.94 6.45
CA GLU A 211 -1.68 5.79 7.61
C GLU A 211 -2.95 6.24 8.34
N LYS A 212 -3.96 6.67 7.59
CA LYS A 212 -5.25 7.05 8.15
C LYS A 212 -6.01 5.86 8.70
N ALA A 213 -5.89 4.67 8.09
CA ALA A 213 -6.46 3.43 8.65
C ALA A 213 -5.84 3.09 10.03
N MET A 214 -4.52 3.22 10.18
CA MET A 214 -3.81 3.03 11.45
C MET A 214 -4.22 4.07 12.52
N ASP A 215 -4.44 5.32 12.11
CA ASP A 215 -4.97 6.36 13.01
C ASP A 215 -6.37 6.01 13.51
N LEU A 216 -7.27 5.62 12.62
CA LEU A 216 -8.64 5.22 12.97
C LEU A 216 -8.68 3.97 13.85
N ALA A 217 -7.70 3.06 13.69
CA ALA A 217 -7.52 1.89 14.54
C ALA A 217 -6.87 2.20 15.90
N GLY A 218 -6.45 3.46 16.14
CA GLY A 218 -5.81 3.87 17.38
C GLY A 218 -4.45 3.22 17.60
N PHE A 219 -3.71 2.92 16.53
CA PHE A 219 -2.39 2.31 16.64
C PHE A 219 -1.39 3.27 17.31
N SER A 220 -0.61 2.73 18.25
CA SER A 220 0.56 3.44 18.79
C SER A 220 1.65 3.57 17.71
N GLU A 221 2.58 4.51 17.89
CA GLU A 221 3.68 4.68 16.94
C GLU A 221 4.53 3.41 16.77
N ASP A 222 4.69 2.62 17.84
CA ASP A 222 5.35 1.32 17.78
C ASP A 222 4.60 0.33 16.87
N LYS A 223 3.26 0.30 16.94
CA LYS A 223 2.44 -0.54 16.04
C LYS A 223 2.49 -0.04 14.60
N LYS A 224 2.47 1.29 14.38
CA LYS A 224 2.61 1.87 13.04
C LYS A 224 3.95 1.52 12.42
N ASN A 225 5.04 1.67 13.16
CA ASN A 225 6.38 1.29 12.71
C ASN A 225 6.49 -0.21 12.43
N TYR A 226 5.81 -1.05 13.22
CA TYR A 226 5.72 -2.48 12.94
C TYR A 226 5.06 -2.76 11.59
N VAL A 227 3.90 -2.17 11.30
CA VAL A 227 3.23 -2.31 9.99
C VAL A 227 4.14 -1.85 8.85
N ARG A 228 4.74 -0.66 8.97
CA ARG A 228 5.68 -0.13 7.97
C ARG A 228 6.88 -1.06 7.75
N SER A 229 7.37 -1.71 8.81
CA SER A 229 8.49 -2.65 8.71
C SER A 229 8.12 -3.95 7.98
N ILE A 230 6.90 -4.47 8.17
CA ILE A 230 6.41 -5.64 7.43
C ILE A 230 6.39 -5.32 5.93
N ILE A 231 5.82 -4.16 5.56
CA ILE A 231 5.69 -3.76 4.16
C ILE A 231 7.06 -3.47 3.54
N SER A 232 7.86 -2.61 4.18
CA SER A 232 9.16 -2.18 3.61
C SER A 232 10.23 -3.28 3.56
N SER A 233 10.07 -4.36 4.33
CA SER A 233 10.99 -5.50 4.29
C SER A 233 10.75 -6.44 3.11
N GLY A 234 9.60 -6.37 2.43
CA GLY A 234 9.22 -7.37 1.41
C GLY A 234 8.92 -8.76 1.99
N MET A 235 8.85 -8.88 3.33
CA MET A 235 8.67 -10.15 4.03
C MET A 235 7.43 -10.92 3.59
N LEU A 236 6.33 -10.23 3.27
CA LEU A 236 5.10 -10.89 2.82
C LEU A 236 5.28 -11.60 1.48
N ASP A 237 6.07 -11.03 0.56
CA ASP A 237 6.36 -11.68 -0.73
C ASP A 237 7.25 -12.91 -0.56
N GLU A 238 8.15 -12.89 0.43
CA GLU A 238 9.03 -14.03 0.73
C GLU A 238 8.28 -15.14 1.48
N LEU A 239 7.41 -14.80 2.42
CA LEU A 239 6.61 -15.75 3.20
C LEU A 239 5.45 -16.34 2.38
N TYR A 240 4.88 -15.57 1.45
CA TYR A 240 3.70 -15.95 0.68
C TYR A 240 3.92 -15.74 -0.83
N PRO A 241 4.93 -16.41 -1.43
CA PRO A 241 5.36 -16.13 -2.80
C PRO A 241 4.31 -16.44 -3.86
N THR A 242 3.38 -17.36 -3.59
CA THR A 242 2.25 -17.71 -4.47
C THR A 242 1.24 -16.56 -4.58
N LEU A 243 1.11 -15.75 -3.53
CA LEU A 243 0.17 -14.62 -3.47
C LEU A 243 0.68 -13.40 -4.24
N SER A 244 1.97 -13.35 -4.58
CA SER A 244 2.54 -12.28 -5.42
C SER A 244 1.82 -12.14 -6.77
N SER A 245 1.15 -13.20 -7.23
CA SER A 245 0.33 -13.22 -8.44
C SER A 245 -1.09 -12.66 -8.27
N ILE A 246 -1.63 -12.63 -7.04
CA ILE A 246 -3.01 -12.23 -6.72
C ILE A 246 -3.23 -10.72 -6.92
N GLY A 247 -2.15 -9.92 -6.83
CA GLY A 247 -2.16 -8.50 -7.20
C GLY A 247 -1.72 -8.21 -8.65
N SER A 248 -1.28 -9.24 -9.41
CA SER A 248 -0.70 -9.05 -10.76
C SER A 248 -1.74 -9.02 -11.89
N SER A 249 -3.04 -9.19 -11.57
CA SER A 249 -4.14 -9.08 -12.54
C SER A 249 -4.82 -7.71 -12.48
N SER A 250 -4.34 -6.80 -13.32
CA SER A 250 -5.15 -5.79 -14.06
C SER A 250 -6.07 -4.82 -13.30
N PHE A 251 -5.92 -4.58 -12.00
CA PHE A 251 -6.50 -3.39 -11.37
C PHE A 251 -5.45 -2.28 -11.27
N GLY A 252 -5.83 -1.10 -11.77
CA GLY A 252 -4.96 0.05 -12.04
C GLY A 252 -3.89 0.26 -10.98
N GLY A 253 -2.65 0.33 -11.44
CA GLY A 253 -1.48 0.54 -10.60
C GLY A 253 -1.60 1.87 -9.87
N TYR A 254 -2.07 1.79 -8.64
CA TYR A 254 -2.05 2.89 -7.71
C TYR A 254 -1.03 2.54 -6.64
N CYS A 255 0.13 3.20 -6.68
CA CYS A 255 1.06 3.19 -5.56
C CYS A 255 0.48 4.04 -4.42
N GLY A 256 -0.44 3.45 -3.65
CA GLY A 256 -1.06 4.08 -2.48
C GLY A 256 -0.25 3.99 -1.19
N GLY A 257 0.83 3.20 -1.19
CA GLY A 257 1.76 3.05 -0.07
C GLY A 257 3.06 3.82 -0.26
N PRO A 258 3.87 4.01 0.80
CA PRO A 258 5.20 4.60 0.67
C PRO A 258 6.07 3.74 -0.24
N ILE A 259 6.28 4.20 -1.48
CA ILE A 259 7.22 3.60 -2.42
C ILE A 259 8.61 3.64 -1.79
N THR A 260 9.32 2.52 -1.76
CA THR A 260 10.69 2.45 -1.25
C THR A 260 11.67 2.17 -2.38
N THR A 261 12.94 2.50 -2.16
CA THR A 261 14.03 2.32 -3.12
C THR A 261 14.64 0.92 -3.09
N ASN A 262 14.15 0.02 -2.23
CA ASN A 262 14.69 -1.33 -2.04
C ASN A 262 14.04 -2.39 -2.93
N GLY A 263 13.07 -2.00 -3.76
CA GLY A 263 12.41 -2.90 -4.71
C GLY A 263 13.30 -3.28 -5.90
N THR A 264 13.02 -4.44 -6.50
CA THR A 264 13.63 -4.85 -7.78
C THR A 264 12.59 -4.79 -8.89
N ALA A 265 12.97 -4.28 -10.05
CA ALA A 265 12.08 -4.16 -11.19
C ALA A 265 11.71 -5.56 -11.71
N LYS A 266 10.41 -5.86 -11.83
CA LYS A 266 9.90 -7.16 -12.29
C LYS A 266 9.28 -7.02 -13.68
N ASN A 267 9.24 -8.15 -14.43
CA ASN A 267 8.60 -8.24 -15.75
C ASN A 267 9.13 -7.20 -16.76
N ILE A 268 10.45 -6.97 -16.74
CA ILE A 268 11.09 -6.00 -17.62
C ILE A 268 11.29 -6.59 -19.01
N ASN A 269 10.85 -5.86 -20.02
CA ASN A 269 11.03 -6.21 -21.42
C ASN A 269 12.54 -6.38 -21.70
N PRO A 270 12.99 -7.50 -22.30
CA PRO A 270 14.41 -7.69 -22.64
C PRO A 270 15.01 -6.55 -23.47
N LYS A 271 14.21 -5.86 -24.30
CA LYS A 271 14.65 -4.68 -25.05
C LYS A 271 14.96 -3.47 -24.16
N ILE A 272 14.32 -3.38 -23.00
CA ILE A 272 14.59 -2.38 -21.95
C ILE A 272 15.71 -2.87 -21.03
N ALA A 273 15.70 -4.15 -20.66
CA ALA A 273 16.68 -4.80 -19.78
C ALA A 273 18.14 -4.48 -20.14
N LYS A 274 18.46 -4.47 -21.44
CA LYS A 274 19.82 -4.16 -21.94
C LYS A 274 20.33 -2.76 -21.57
N HIS A 275 19.44 -1.83 -21.19
CA HIS A 275 19.79 -0.45 -20.83
C HIS A 275 20.11 -0.25 -19.35
N GLU A 276 19.91 -1.26 -18.50
CA GLU A 276 20.17 -1.19 -17.06
C GLU A 276 21.58 -0.67 -16.72
N PRO A 277 22.68 -1.08 -17.39
CA PRO A 277 24.01 -0.56 -17.05
C PRO A 277 24.16 0.95 -17.29
N ILE A 278 23.57 1.47 -18.37
CA ILE A 278 23.60 2.90 -18.70
C ILE A 278 22.70 3.66 -17.72
N LEU A 279 21.53 3.11 -17.41
CA LEU A 279 20.61 3.69 -16.45
C LEU A 279 21.23 3.82 -15.06
N ALA A 280 21.87 2.75 -14.57
CA ALA A 280 22.57 2.75 -13.29
C ALA A 280 23.71 3.78 -13.25
N GLN A 281 24.46 3.89 -14.35
CA GLN A 281 25.51 4.89 -14.48
C GLN A 281 24.96 6.32 -14.41
N GLU A 282 23.87 6.62 -15.12
CA GLU A 282 23.25 7.94 -15.10
C GLU A 282 22.59 8.27 -13.76
N ALA A 283 21.90 7.30 -13.14
CA ALA A 283 21.36 7.45 -11.78
C ALA A 283 22.46 7.77 -10.77
N GLN A 284 23.62 7.10 -10.88
CA GLN A 284 24.78 7.37 -10.04
C GLN A 284 25.35 8.79 -10.29
N LYS A 285 25.53 9.20 -11.55
CA LYS A 285 25.99 10.56 -11.89
C LYS A 285 25.07 11.65 -11.34
N GLN A 286 23.76 11.37 -11.34
CA GLN A 286 22.75 12.28 -10.82
C GLN A 286 22.58 12.20 -9.30
N GLY A 287 23.30 11.32 -8.61
CA GLY A 287 23.26 11.19 -7.16
C GLY A 287 21.97 10.55 -6.62
N ILE A 288 21.31 9.73 -7.43
CA ILE A 288 20.10 8.97 -7.08
C ILE A 288 20.23 7.47 -7.42
N PRO A 289 21.37 6.80 -7.13
CA PRO A 289 21.59 5.40 -7.51
C PRO A 289 20.56 4.43 -6.90
N GLU A 290 20.00 4.76 -5.74
CA GLU A 290 18.94 4.00 -5.07
C GLU A 290 17.64 3.93 -5.88
N PHE A 291 17.44 4.82 -6.84
CA PHE A 291 16.26 4.83 -7.71
C PHE A 291 16.44 4.00 -8.99
N THR A 292 17.58 3.33 -9.19
CA THR A 292 17.88 2.62 -10.45
C THR A 292 16.79 1.62 -10.83
N GLN A 293 16.32 0.80 -9.89
CA GLN A 293 15.28 -0.21 -10.17
C GLN A 293 13.91 0.43 -10.40
N LEU A 294 13.59 1.52 -9.71
CA LEU A 294 12.37 2.27 -9.95
C LEU A 294 12.39 2.92 -11.35
N LEU A 295 13.52 3.53 -11.72
CA LEU A 295 13.74 4.11 -13.03
C LEU A 295 13.67 3.04 -14.13
N MET A 296 14.07 1.80 -13.83
CA MET A 296 13.95 0.68 -14.75
C MET A 296 12.49 0.31 -15.00
N ALA A 297 11.67 0.27 -13.95
CA ALA A 297 10.23 0.06 -14.06
C ALA A 297 9.55 1.22 -14.82
N LEU A 298 9.93 2.46 -14.52
CA LEU A 298 9.47 3.65 -15.24
C LEU A 298 9.82 3.55 -16.74
N MET A 299 11.08 3.28 -17.07
CA MET A 299 11.53 3.11 -18.46
C MET A 299 10.79 1.99 -19.17
N ASN A 300 10.52 0.88 -18.48
CA ASN A 300 9.76 -0.23 -19.04
C ASN A 300 8.31 0.16 -19.38
N ARG A 301 7.69 1.03 -18.57
CA ARG A 301 6.35 1.57 -18.82
C ARG A 301 6.34 2.58 -19.96
N GLU A 302 7.36 3.43 -20.07
CA GLU A 302 7.45 4.48 -21.09
C GLU A 302 7.85 3.93 -22.46
N GLY A 303 8.90 3.11 -22.52
CA GLY A 303 9.48 2.60 -23.76
C GLY A 303 8.71 1.43 -24.39
N GLY A 304 7.87 0.74 -23.62
CA GLY A 304 7.01 -0.36 -24.10
C GLY A 304 7.74 -1.37 -24.99
N ASP A 305 7.21 -1.58 -26.21
CA ASP A 305 7.75 -2.52 -27.19
C ASP A 305 8.76 -1.90 -28.19
N GLU A 306 8.87 -0.56 -28.22
CA GLU A 306 9.66 0.21 -29.20
C GLU A 306 10.68 1.20 -28.56
N PRO A 307 11.65 0.74 -27.75
CA PRO A 307 12.53 1.61 -26.98
C PRO A 307 13.75 2.15 -27.74
N GLU A 308 13.81 2.08 -29.07
CA GLU A 308 15.07 2.18 -29.80
C GLU A 308 15.72 3.58 -29.79
N ASN A 309 14.93 4.65 -29.65
CA ASN A 309 15.44 6.03 -29.64
C ASN A 309 15.06 6.82 -28.37
N ASP A 310 13.87 6.58 -27.81
CA ASP A 310 13.37 7.29 -26.62
C ASP A 310 12.78 6.30 -25.58
N PRO A 311 13.60 5.43 -24.98
CA PRO A 311 13.14 4.44 -23.99
C PRO A 311 12.49 5.06 -22.73
N MET A 312 12.78 6.33 -22.42
CA MET A 312 12.18 7.04 -21.28
C MET A 312 11.06 8.01 -21.67
N GLN A 313 10.66 8.05 -22.96
CA GLN A 313 9.66 8.97 -23.55
C GLN A 313 9.79 10.42 -23.04
N VAL A 314 11.01 10.92 -22.91
CA VAL A 314 11.28 12.20 -22.23
C VAL A 314 11.22 13.40 -23.16
N SER A 315 11.09 13.19 -24.47
CA SER A 315 11.09 14.26 -25.48
C SER A 315 10.12 15.40 -25.17
N GLU A 316 8.88 15.10 -24.77
CA GLU A 316 7.87 16.12 -24.48
C GLU A 316 8.28 17.03 -23.30
N ALA A 317 9.04 16.50 -22.33
CA ALA A 317 9.53 17.26 -21.18
C ALA A 317 10.71 18.18 -21.51
N ILE A 318 11.59 17.80 -22.45
CA ILE A 318 12.82 18.56 -22.75
C ILE A 318 12.73 19.40 -24.04
N CYS A 319 11.71 19.18 -24.86
CA CYS A 319 11.52 19.83 -26.16
C CYS A 319 10.18 20.56 -26.27
N ASN A 320 9.71 21.17 -25.17
CA ASN A 320 8.51 22.01 -25.14
C ASN A 320 7.27 21.31 -25.75
N GLY A 321 7.06 20.03 -25.41
CA GLY A 321 5.93 19.24 -25.90
C GLY A 321 6.13 18.61 -27.28
N GLN A 322 7.32 18.73 -27.90
CA GLN A 322 7.63 18.00 -29.14
C GLN A 322 8.04 16.56 -28.86
N ARG A 323 7.55 15.63 -29.68
CA ARG A 323 7.92 14.21 -29.63
C ARG A 323 9.19 13.94 -30.44
N ASN A 324 9.88 12.85 -30.11
CA ASN A 324 11.01 12.28 -30.88
C ASN A 324 12.21 13.23 -31.04
N CYS A 325 12.46 14.10 -30.07
CA CYS A 325 13.64 14.97 -30.11
C CYS A 325 14.88 14.32 -29.48
N THR A 326 14.71 13.27 -28.67
CA THR A 326 15.82 12.39 -28.27
C THR A 326 16.17 11.45 -29.41
N THR A 327 17.42 11.53 -29.87
CA THR A 327 17.91 10.78 -31.04
C THR A 327 18.72 9.53 -30.68
N SER A 328 18.84 9.22 -29.37
CA SER A 328 19.54 8.03 -28.90
C SER A 328 19.03 7.58 -27.53
N PRO A 329 19.07 6.27 -27.22
CA PRO A 329 18.78 5.74 -25.89
C PRO A 329 19.59 6.40 -24.79
N GLN A 330 20.88 6.69 -25.03
CA GLN A 330 21.76 7.33 -24.05
C GLN A 330 21.24 8.72 -23.69
N MET A 331 20.85 9.52 -24.69
CA MET A 331 20.29 10.86 -24.45
C MET A 331 18.95 10.78 -23.73
N SER A 332 18.07 9.86 -24.14
CA SER A 332 16.78 9.63 -23.48
C SER A 332 16.94 9.22 -22.02
N ILE A 333 17.86 8.29 -21.73
CA ILE A 333 18.15 7.83 -20.36
C ILE A 333 18.72 8.97 -19.52
N GLN A 334 19.74 9.67 -20.00
CA GLN A 334 20.33 10.79 -19.26
C GLN A 334 19.27 11.84 -18.92
N ARG A 335 18.49 12.27 -19.91
CA ARG A 335 17.46 13.30 -19.72
C ARG A 335 16.29 12.80 -18.89
N GLY A 336 15.88 11.55 -19.03
CA GLY A 336 14.82 10.95 -18.22
C GLY A 336 15.20 10.90 -16.74
N VAL A 337 16.44 10.50 -16.41
CA VAL A 337 16.94 10.52 -15.03
C VAL A 337 16.98 11.96 -14.48
N GLU A 338 17.41 12.94 -15.27
CA GLU A 338 17.40 14.37 -14.90
C GLU A 338 15.98 14.87 -14.61
N VAL A 339 15.02 14.55 -15.49
CA VAL A 339 13.62 14.94 -15.31
C VAL A 339 13.06 14.30 -14.06
N PHE A 340 13.21 12.98 -13.88
CA PHE A 340 12.72 12.28 -12.68
C PHE A 340 13.28 12.88 -11.39
N LYS A 341 14.60 13.15 -11.33
CA LYS A 341 15.22 13.81 -10.18
C LYS A 341 14.58 15.18 -9.90
N SER A 342 14.37 15.99 -10.94
CA SER A 342 13.70 17.29 -10.81
C SER A 342 12.27 17.14 -10.26
N ARG A 343 11.51 16.14 -10.74
CA ARG A 343 10.16 15.83 -10.23
C ARG A 343 10.18 15.45 -8.77
N LEU A 344 11.11 14.57 -8.39
CA LEU A 344 11.27 14.12 -7.01
C LEU A 344 11.63 15.28 -6.08
N GLN A 345 12.50 16.20 -6.52
CA GLN A 345 12.85 17.41 -5.76
C GLN A 345 11.65 18.34 -5.58
N LEU A 346 10.86 18.57 -6.62
CA LEU A 346 9.64 19.37 -6.53
C LEU A 346 8.61 18.72 -5.59
N ALA A 347 8.56 17.39 -5.56
CA ALA A 347 7.71 16.59 -4.69
C ALA A 347 8.24 16.47 -3.25
N ASP A 348 9.29 17.19 -2.86
CA ASP A 348 9.93 17.10 -1.53
C ASP A 348 10.35 15.65 -1.15
N GLY A 349 10.72 14.84 -2.14
CA GLY A 349 11.10 13.44 -1.95
C GLY A 349 9.92 12.45 -1.94
N ASP A 350 8.68 12.90 -2.14
CA ASP A 350 7.54 12.01 -2.36
C ASP A 350 7.69 11.32 -3.73
N ILE A 351 7.99 10.02 -3.68
CA ILE A 351 8.31 9.21 -4.85
C ILE A 351 7.08 9.01 -5.74
N ALA A 352 5.91 8.76 -5.15
CA ALA A 352 4.66 8.55 -5.89
C ALA A 352 4.25 9.84 -6.62
N MET A 353 4.32 10.97 -5.92
CA MET A 353 4.08 12.28 -6.52
C MET A 353 5.12 12.62 -7.60
N GLY A 354 6.39 12.28 -7.39
CA GLY A 354 7.46 12.46 -8.39
C GLY A 354 7.23 11.65 -9.66
N LEU A 355 6.82 10.38 -9.53
CA LEU A 355 6.45 9.52 -10.66
C LEU A 355 5.24 10.04 -11.41
N GLN A 356 4.20 10.46 -10.70
CA GLN A 356 3.01 11.04 -11.31
C GLN A 356 3.32 12.39 -11.98
N ALA A 357 4.20 13.20 -11.41
CA ALA A 357 4.67 14.43 -12.03
C ALA A 357 5.58 14.19 -13.24
N TYR A 358 6.23 13.03 -13.35
CA TYR A 358 6.92 12.64 -14.59
C TYR A 358 5.91 12.45 -15.72
N ASN A 359 4.67 12.03 -15.41
CA ASN A 359 3.59 11.89 -16.37
C ASN A 359 2.92 13.21 -16.74
N MET A 360 2.54 13.97 -15.70
CA MET A 360 1.61 15.10 -15.80
C MET A 360 2.33 16.45 -15.82
N GLY A 361 3.65 16.45 -15.63
CA GLY A 361 4.49 17.64 -15.58
C GLY A 361 4.51 18.35 -14.22
N ASP A 362 5.26 19.45 -14.15
CA ASP A 362 5.51 20.26 -12.94
C ASP A 362 4.23 20.67 -12.21
N GLY A 363 3.21 21.08 -12.97
CA GLY A 363 2.00 21.66 -12.43
C GLY A 363 1.23 20.69 -11.52
N TYR A 364 1.40 19.38 -11.73
CA TYR A 364 0.75 18.36 -10.94
C TYR A 364 1.15 18.43 -9.47
N VAL A 365 2.45 18.58 -9.19
CA VAL A 365 3.00 18.63 -7.82
C VAL A 365 2.31 19.71 -6.99
N LYS A 366 2.15 20.91 -7.56
CA LYS A 366 1.50 22.03 -6.87
C LYS A 366 0.04 21.73 -6.55
N MET A 367 -0.69 21.13 -7.50
CA MET A 367 -2.09 20.77 -7.31
C MET A 367 -2.25 19.64 -6.29
N ALA A 368 -1.45 18.58 -6.41
CA ALA A 368 -1.42 17.46 -5.47
C ALA A 368 -1.17 17.95 -4.04
N LYS A 369 -0.14 18.78 -3.80
CA LYS A 369 0.12 19.37 -2.48
C LYS A 369 -1.06 20.17 -1.93
N SER A 370 -1.77 20.92 -2.78
CA SER A 370 -2.97 21.66 -2.36
C SER A 370 -4.16 20.76 -1.99
N MET A 371 -4.14 19.52 -2.46
CA MET A 371 -5.15 18.49 -2.20
C MET A 371 -4.71 17.47 -1.14
N GLY A 372 -3.59 17.72 -0.45
CA GLY A 372 -3.09 16.86 0.63
C GLY A 372 -2.04 15.83 0.21
N GLY A 373 -1.57 15.84 -1.03
CA GLY A 373 -0.54 14.91 -1.53
C GLY A 373 -0.92 14.26 -2.86
N HIS A 374 -0.11 13.31 -3.30
CA HIS A 374 -0.48 12.46 -4.44
C HIS A 374 -1.63 11.54 -4.04
N SER A 375 -2.64 11.49 -4.89
CA SER A 375 -3.76 10.56 -4.79
C SER A 375 -4.43 10.38 -6.15
N GLU A 376 -5.25 9.35 -6.31
CA GLU A 376 -6.01 9.15 -7.54
C GLU A 376 -6.95 10.34 -7.80
N GLU A 377 -7.56 10.90 -6.75
CA GLU A 377 -8.42 12.09 -6.85
C GLU A 377 -7.63 13.31 -7.34
N SER A 378 -6.43 13.56 -6.80
CA SER A 378 -5.61 14.67 -7.25
C SER A 378 -5.14 14.49 -8.71
N ALA A 379 -4.82 13.25 -9.12
CA ALA A 379 -4.42 12.92 -10.49
C ALA A 379 -5.60 13.08 -11.46
N LYS A 380 -6.78 12.57 -11.11
CA LYS A 380 -8.03 12.75 -11.88
C LYS A 380 -8.43 14.20 -11.99
N ALA A 381 -8.36 14.96 -10.90
CA ALA A 381 -8.71 16.37 -10.89
C ALA A 381 -7.74 17.18 -11.78
N TYR A 382 -6.44 16.86 -11.76
CA TYR A 382 -5.47 17.47 -12.67
C TYR A 382 -5.76 17.08 -14.12
N ALA A 383 -6.02 15.80 -14.38
CA ALA A 383 -6.36 15.31 -15.71
C ALA A 383 -7.61 16.02 -16.29
N GLU A 384 -8.66 16.17 -15.48
CA GLU A 384 -9.89 16.86 -15.84
C GLU A 384 -9.66 18.35 -16.12
N LYS A 385 -8.77 19.00 -15.38
CA LYS A 385 -8.46 20.42 -15.57
C LYS A 385 -7.71 20.71 -16.87
N TYR A 386 -6.84 19.79 -17.32
CA TYR A 386 -5.94 20.01 -18.45
C TYR A 386 -6.30 19.19 -19.70
N ARG A 387 -7.37 18.38 -19.66
CA ARG A 387 -7.82 17.60 -20.82
C ARG A 387 -8.26 18.49 -21.97
N GLN A 388 -7.92 18.07 -23.18
CA GLN A 388 -8.40 18.69 -24.43
C GLN A 388 -9.63 17.95 -25.01
N SER A 389 -9.94 16.77 -24.47
CA SER A 389 -11.05 15.90 -24.88
C SER A 389 -11.61 15.17 -23.66
N THR A 390 -12.89 14.82 -23.66
CA THR A 390 -13.49 13.88 -22.69
C THR A 390 -13.43 12.43 -23.16
N SER A 391 -12.97 12.16 -24.37
CA SER A 391 -12.88 10.82 -24.95
C SER A 391 -11.44 10.48 -25.33
N CYS A 392 -10.89 9.44 -24.70
CA CYS A 392 -9.51 8.98 -24.87
C CYS A 392 -9.33 7.48 -24.59
N GLY A 393 -10.37 6.69 -24.85
CA GLY A 393 -10.37 5.25 -24.57
C GLY A 393 -10.51 4.96 -23.07
N TRP A 394 -9.70 4.03 -22.56
CA TRP A 394 -9.82 3.51 -21.19
C TRP A 394 -9.65 4.56 -20.08
N ARG A 395 -9.02 5.71 -20.39
CA ARG A 395 -8.83 6.81 -19.43
C ARG A 395 -10.00 7.79 -19.34
N THR A 396 -11.03 7.63 -20.16
CA THR A 396 -12.20 8.53 -20.21
C THR A 396 -12.86 8.66 -18.82
N PRO A 397 -13.16 9.88 -18.34
CA PRO A 397 -12.99 11.20 -18.97
C PRO A 397 -11.63 11.89 -18.72
N TRP A 398 -10.75 11.29 -17.93
CA TRP A 398 -9.45 11.83 -17.47
C TRP A 398 -8.37 11.74 -18.53
N CYS A 399 -8.51 12.55 -19.58
CA CYS A 399 -7.75 12.40 -20.82
C CYS A 399 -6.41 13.15 -20.89
N TYR A 400 -5.98 13.79 -19.81
CA TYR A 400 -4.65 14.37 -19.71
C TYR A 400 -3.76 13.55 -18.78
N GLY A 401 -2.66 13.01 -19.33
CA GLY A 401 -1.82 12.06 -18.61
C GLY A 401 -2.53 10.73 -18.31
N ASP A 402 -1.78 9.81 -17.73
CA ASP A 402 -2.27 8.60 -17.07
C ASP A 402 -2.49 8.91 -15.59
N TYR A 403 -3.75 8.89 -15.13
CA TYR A 403 -4.11 9.21 -13.74
C TYR A 403 -3.89 8.04 -12.77
N VAL A 404 -3.60 6.84 -13.28
CA VAL A 404 -3.31 5.62 -12.52
C VAL A 404 -1.92 5.11 -12.91
N ARG A 405 -0.92 5.99 -12.83
CA ARG A 405 0.45 5.58 -13.11
C ARG A 405 0.88 4.57 -12.03
N PRO A 406 1.21 3.32 -12.41
CA PRO A 406 1.71 2.30 -11.48
C PRO A 406 2.98 2.75 -10.77
#